data_AF-A0A956KMD5-F1
#
_entry.id   AF-A0A956KMD5-F1
#
_cell.length_a   1.000
_cell.length_b   1.000
_cell.length_c   1.000
_cell.angle_alpha   90.00
_cell.angle_beta   90.00
_cell.angle_gamma   90.00
#
_symmetry.space_group_name_H-M   'P 1'
#
loop_
_entity.id
_entity.type
_entity.pdbx_description
1 polymer ?
#
loop_
_entity_poly.entity_id
_entity_poly.type
_entity_poly.pdbx_seq_one_letter_code
_entity_poly.pdbx_strand_id
1 'polypeptide(L)' 'MPEFIRVDNTRPVCKHLRTKALHAYGPDTHDAYHTSRSSSYQCLKTCFVTGPDQALCVPESCQPGRKCFEPR' A
#
# COMPACT_ATOMS: atom_id res chain seq x y z
N MET A 1 -12.27 -7.82 13.41
CA MET A 1 -12.26 -7.41 11.98
C MET A 1 -12.66 -8.60 11.14
N PRO A 2 -13.36 -8.44 10.00
CA PRO A 2 -13.73 -9.55 9.15
C PRO A 2 -12.51 -10.29 8.60
N GLU A 3 -12.56 -11.63 8.53
CA GLU A 3 -11.43 -12.49 8.15
C GLU A 3 -10.86 -12.25 6.74
N PHE A 4 -11.59 -11.54 5.88
CA PHE A 4 -11.16 -11.25 4.51
C PHE A 4 -10.15 -10.10 4.42
N ILE A 5 -10.03 -9.25 5.44
CA ILE A 5 -8.99 -8.21 5.48
C ILE A 5 -7.77 -8.82 6.14
N ARG A 6 -6.92 -9.47 5.33
CA ARG A 6 -5.62 -9.98 5.81
C ARG A 6 -4.67 -8.79 6.00
N VAL A 7 -4.61 -8.33 7.24
CA VAL A 7 -3.64 -7.34 7.70
C VAL A 7 -2.35 -8.05 8.09
N ASP A 8 -1.27 -7.81 7.36
CA ASP A 8 0.07 -8.32 7.70
C ASP A 8 0.95 -7.19 8.24
N ASN A 9 0.89 -6.95 9.55
CA ASN A 9 1.69 -5.92 10.21
C ASN A 9 3.19 -6.28 10.35
N THR A 10 3.64 -7.44 9.85
CA THR A 10 5.04 -7.88 10.00
C THR A 10 5.96 -7.33 8.92
N ARG A 11 5.40 -6.78 7.83
CA ARG A 11 6.17 -6.25 6.70
C ARG A 11 6.17 -4.73 6.69
N PRO A 12 7.30 -4.06 6.42
CA PRO A 12 7.34 -2.61 6.33
C PRO A 12 6.57 -2.13 5.09
N VAL A 13 5.73 -1.10 5.26
CA VAL A 13 5.02 -0.42 4.17
C VAL A 13 5.75 0.85 3.79
N CYS A 14 5.82 1.12 2.49
CA CYS A 14 6.32 2.41 2.03
C CYS A 14 5.38 3.53 2.47
N LYS A 15 5.87 4.54 3.19
CA LYS A 15 5.07 5.69 3.65
C LYS A 15 4.42 6.49 2.50
N HIS A 16 4.94 6.32 1.29
CA HIS A 16 4.42 6.94 0.06
C HIS A 16 3.38 6.09 -0.66
N LEU A 17 3.18 4.83 -0.27
CA LEU A 17 2.16 3.97 -0.85
C LEU A 17 0.80 4.31 -0.24
N ARG A 18 -0.19 4.62 -1.07
CA ARG A 18 -1.56 4.87 -0.64
C ARG A 18 -2.54 4.07 -1.47
N THR A 19 -3.63 3.65 -0.84
CA THR A 19 -4.79 3.11 -1.53
C THR A 19 -6.03 3.86 -1.06
N LYS A 20 -7.03 3.94 -1.94
CA LYS A 20 -8.37 4.41 -1.57
C LYS A 20 -9.17 3.25 -0.97
N ALA A 21 -8.64 2.64 0.08
CA ALA A 21 -9.39 1.67 0.86
C ALA A 21 -10.43 2.43 1.69
N LEU A 22 -11.66 1.91 1.72
CA LEU A 22 -12.64 2.37 2.70
C LEU A 22 -12.10 2.06 4.09
N HIS A 23 -11.87 3.10 4.90
CA HIS A 23 -11.61 2.95 6.33
C HIS A 23 -12.93 2.58 7.00
N ALA A 24 -13.34 1.32 6.85
CA ALA A 24 -14.62 0.84 7.37
C ALA A 24 -14.69 0.88 8.91
N TYR A 25 -13.54 0.99 9.59
CA TYR A 25 -13.44 0.86 11.05
C TYR A 25 -12.72 2.03 11.74
N GLY A 26 -12.58 3.19 11.07
CA GLY A 26 -11.97 4.39 11.65
C GLY A 26 -10.46 4.54 11.41
N PRO A 27 -9.80 5.51 12.10
CA PRO A 27 -8.40 5.88 11.83
C PRO A 27 -7.39 4.77 12.14
N ASP A 28 -7.75 3.83 13.00
CA ASP A 28 -6.91 2.67 13.37
C ASP A 28 -7.05 1.51 12.37
N THR A 29 -7.76 1.70 11.25
CA THR A 29 -7.84 0.69 10.20
C THR A 29 -6.45 0.47 9.63
N HIS A 30 -5.91 -0.74 9.83
CA HIS A 30 -4.58 -1.09 9.34
C HIS A 30 -4.48 -1.02 7.81
N ASP A 31 -3.26 -0.78 7.32
CA ASP A 31 -2.95 -0.84 5.91
C ASP A 31 -3.22 -2.27 5.39
N ALA A 32 -4.00 -2.39 4.31
CA ALA A 32 -4.29 -3.68 3.70
C ALA A 32 -3.12 -4.11 2.79
N TYR A 33 -2.47 -5.22 3.14
CA TYR A 33 -1.35 -5.81 2.40
C TYR A 33 -1.80 -6.79 1.32
N HIS A 34 -3.04 -7.26 1.41
CA HIS A 34 -3.71 -8.03 0.39
C HIS A 34 -4.94 -7.28 -0.06
N THR A 35 -4.90 -6.76 -1.27
CA THR A 35 -6.04 -6.09 -1.87
C THR A 35 -6.80 -6.98 -2.82
N SER A 36 -8.10 -6.70 -2.91
CA SER A 36 -8.90 -7.21 -4.02
C SER A 36 -8.30 -6.74 -5.35
N ARG A 37 -8.55 -7.51 -6.42
CA ARG A 37 -8.19 -7.13 -7.80
C ARG A 37 -8.75 -5.78 -8.26
N SER A 38 -9.73 -5.23 -7.55
CA SER A 38 -10.36 -3.93 -7.81
C SER A 38 -9.76 -2.76 -7.03
N SER A 39 -8.77 -3.00 -6.16
CA SER A 39 -8.18 -1.93 -5.37
C SER A 39 -7.11 -1.21 -6.16
N SER A 40 -7.21 0.12 -6.21
CA SER A 40 -6.20 0.97 -6.84
C SER A 40 -5.22 1.51 -5.80
N TYR A 41 -3.94 1.52 -6.16
CA TYR A 41 -2.88 2.13 -5.38
C TYR A 41 -2.23 3.27 -6.14
N GLN A 42 -1.68 4.22 -5.38
CA GLN A 42 -0.97 5.37 -5.89
C GLN A 42 0.27 5.66 -5.04
N CYS A 43 1.31 6.17 -5.67
CA CYS A 43 2.51 6.67 -5.01
C CYS A 43 2.35 8.17 -4.75
N LEU A 44 2.53 8.61 -3.50
CA LEU A 44 2.46 10.03 -3.12
C LEU A 44 3.58 10.89 -3.72
N LYS A 45 4.70 10.30 -4.14
CA LYS A 45 5.78 11.06 -4.81
C LYS A 45 5.40 11.49 -6.22
N THR A 46 4.65 10.65 -6.93
CA THR A 46 4.29 10.86 -8.35
C THR A 46 2.82 11.18 -8.54
N CYS A 47 2.00 11.02 -7.49
CA CYS A 47 0.54 11.07 -7.55
C CYS A 47 -0.05 10.17 -8.65
N PHE A 48 0.59 9.02 -8.90
CA PHE A 48 0.24 8.12 -9.99
C PHE A 48 0.35 6.65 -9.58
N VAL A 49 -0.16 5.74 -10.43
CA VAL A 49 -0.13 4.27 -10.22
C VAL A 49 1.25 3.64 -10.41
N THR A 50 2.23 4.43 -10.85
CA THR A 50 3.64 4.06 -10.93
C THR A 50 4.48 4.96 -10.05
N GLY A 51 5.54 4.38 -9.48
CA GLY A 51 6.53 5.13 -8.72
C GLY A 51 7.47 5.94 -9.61
N PRO A 52 8.43 6.66 -9.02
CA PRO A 52 9.46 7.40 -9.76
C PRO A 52 10.40 6.48 -10.56
N ASP A 53 10.41 5.19 -10.23
CA ASP A 53 11.08 4.11 -10.96
C ASP A 53 10.26 3.58 -12.14
N GLN A 54 9.12 4.22 -12.47
CA GLN A 54 8.15 3.81 -13.49
C GLN A 54 7.52 2.42 -13.25
N ALA A 55 7.79 1.79 -12.10
CA ALA A 55 7.25 0.49 -11.77
C ALA A 55 5.98 0.63 -10.91
N LEU A 56 5.06 -0.34 -11.04
CA LEU A 56 3.76 -0.31 -10.35
C LEU A 56 3.91 -0.13 -8.84
N CYS A 57 3.13 0.78 -8.25
CA CYS A 57 3.11 1.00 -6.80
C CYS A 57 2.01 0.15 -6.16
N VAL A 58 2.25 -1.15 -5.98
CA VAL A 58 1.35 -2.09 -5.28
C VAL A 58 2.08 -2.74 -4.10
N PRO A 59 1.41 -3.21 -3.04
CA PRO A 59 2.09 -3.76 -1.85
C PRO A 59 3.07 -4.88 -2.18
N GLU A 60 2.74 -5.73 -3.16
CA GLU A 60 3.57 -6.86 -3.59
C GLU A 60 4.89 -6.40 -4.22
N SER A 61 4.90 -5.22 -4.87
CA SER A 61 6.05 -4.69 -5.60
C SER A 61 6.76 -3.55 -4.88
N CYS A 62 6.06 -2.81 -4.01
CA CYS A 62 6.57 -1.66 -3.27
C CYS A 62 7.19 -2.13 -1.95
N GLN A 63 8.34 -2.77 -2.05
CA GLN A 63 9.02 -3.49 -0.96
C GLN A 63 10.43 -2.94 -0.70
N PRO A 64 11.07 -3.28 0.44
CA PRO A 64 12.48 -2.99 0.70
C PRO A 64 13.36 -3.53 -0.43
N GLY A 65 14.09 -2.64 -1.10
CA GLY A 65 14.88 -2.96 -2.29
C GLY A 65 14.60 -2.03 -3.47
N ARG A 66 13.43 -1.36 -3.49
CA ARG A 66 13.22 -0.23 -4.40
C ARG A 66 13.99 1.00 -3.91
N LYS A 67 14.65 1.72 -4.83
CA LYS A 67 15.42 2.93 -4.52
C LYS A 67 14.61 4.01 -3.81
N CYS A 68 13.32 4.12 -4.12
CA CYS A 68 12.44 5.14 -3.54
C CYS A 68 11.63 4.66 -2.34
N PHE A 69 11.87 3.43 -1.86
CA PHE A 69 11.15 2.86 -0.72
C PHE A 69 11.56 3.58 0.57
N GLU A 70 10.57 4.02 1.34
CA GLU A 70 10.79 4.65 2.64
C GLU A 70 9.83 4.03 3.66
N PRO A 71 10.33 3.31 4.68
CA PRO A 71 9.48 2.62 5.64
C PRO A 71 8.64 3.63 6.44
N ARG A 72 7.41 3.22 6.76
CA ARG A 72 6.50 3.89 7.69
C ARG A 72 6.78 3.51 9.13
#